data_AF-A0A7C2TJR5-F1
#
_entry.id   AF-A0A7C2TJR5-F1
#
_cell.length_a   1.000
_cell.length_b   1.000
_cell.length_c   1.000
_cell.angle_alpha   90.00
_cell.angle_beta   90.00
_cell.angle_gamma   90.00
#
_symmetry.space_group_name_H-M   'P 1'
#
loop_
_entity.id
_entity.type
_entity.pdbx_description
1 polymer ?
#
loop_
_entity_poly.entity_id
_entity_poly.type
_entity_poly.pdbx_seq_one_letter_code
_entity_poly.pdbx_strand_id
1 'polypeptide(L)' 'MMRTIRAAEIGVYLYCRRAWWYRLQGFEPENIDEMVRGRKQHERHGWSSLAVGWLRAFAYFLIISAIFLATIELTLQFIQ' A
#
# COMPACT_ATOMS: atom_id res chain seq x y z
N MET A 1 -22.70 -11.92 -18.39
CA MET A 1 -22.00 -11.06 -17.41
C MET A 1 -20.60 -11.63 -17.20
N MET A 2 -19.54 -10.83 -17.27
CA MET A 2 -18.16 -11.31 -17.05
C MET A 2 -17.83 -11.35 -15.57
N ARG A 3 -17.19 -12.44 -15.11
CA ARG A 3 -16.75 -12.58 -13.72
C ARG A 3 -15.48 -11.76 -13.47
N THR A 4 -15.46 -10.92 -12.44
CA THR A 4 -14.24 -10.23 -11.99
C THR A 4 -13.22 -11.24 -11.46
N ILE A 5 -12.00 -11.20 -12.01
CA ILE A 5 -10.87 -12.03 -11.55
C ILE A 5 -10.04 -11.21 -10.57
N ARG A 6 -9.83 -11.72 -9.35
CA ARG A 6 -9.00 -11.05 -8.33
C ARG A 6 -7.50 -11.25 -8.61
N ALA A 7 -6.66 -10.31 -8.17
CA ALA A 7 -5.20 -10.43 -8.28
C ALA A 7 -4.65 -11.74 -7.67
N ALA A 8 -5.21 -12.17 -6.53
CA ALA A 8 -4.85 -13.44 -5.91
C ALA A 8 -5.14 -14.66 -6.79
N GLU A 9 -6.19 -14.61 -7.61
CA GLU A 9 -6.55 -15.70 -8.53
C GLU A 9 -5.57 -15.78 -9.71
N ILE A 10 -5.07 -14.64 -10.18
CA ILE A 10 -4.00 -14.60 -11.19
C ILE A 10 -2.74 -15.28 -10.64
N GLY A 11 -2.37 -14.98 -9.40
CA GLY A 11 -1.25 -15.63 -8.71
C GLY A 11 -1.41 -17.16 -8.63
N VAL A 12 -2.59 -17.65 -8.25
CA VAL A 12 -2.88 -19.09 -8.21
C VAL A 12 -2.82 -19.70 -9.61
N TYR A 13 -3.34 -19.03 -10.64
CA TYR A 13 -3.30 -19.53 -12.02
C TYR A 13 -1.86 -19.65 -12.55
N LEU A 14 -1.04 -18.62 -12.33
CA LEU A 14 0.37 -18.61 -12.74
C LEU A 14 1.18 -19.68 -12.01
N TYR A 15 0.92 -19.90 -10.73
CA TYR A 15 1.56 -20.96 -9.95
C TYR A 15 1.09 -22.36 -10.38
N CYS A 16 -0.23 -22.58 -10.41
CA CYS A 16 -0.83 -23.85 -10.80
C CYS A 16 -2.25 -23.67 -11.36
N ARG A 17 -2.39 -23.83 -12.68
CA ARG A 17 -3.69 -23.79 -13.38
C ARG A 17 -4.70 -24.80 -12.83
N ARG A 18 -4.24 -26.00 -12.43
CA ARG A 18 -5.11 -27.03 -11.82
C ARG A 18 -5.68 -26.56 -10.48
N ALA A 19 -4.85 -26.00 -9.61
CA ALA A 19 -5.28 -25.47 -8.33
C ALA A 19 -6.26 -24.30 -8.51
N TRP A 20 -6.04 -23.43 -9.51
CA TRP A 20 -6.98 -22.37 -9.86
C TRP A 20 -8.34 -22.93 -10.30
N TRP A 21 -8.35 -23.95 -11.16
CA TRP A 21 -9.58 -24.62 -11.60
C TRP A 21 -10.34 -25.28 -10.43
N TYR A 22 -9.64 -25.91 -9.49
CA TYR A 22 -10.27 -26.46 -8.28
C TYR A 22 -10.90 -25.36 -7.41
N ARG A 23 -10.23 -24.21 -7.23
CA ARG A 23 -10.84 -23.08 -6.52
C ARG A 23 -12.10 -22.56 -7.22
N LEU A 24 -12.16 -22.58 -8.56
CA LEU A 24 -13.38 -22.21 -9.29
C LEU A 24 -14.54 -23.18 -9.07
N GLN A 25 -14.26 -24.44 -8.77
CA GLN A 25 -15.27 -25.44 -8.41
C GLN A 25 -15.65 -25.41 -6.92
N GLY A 26 -15.05 -24.53 -6.11
CA GLY A 26 -15.32 -24.43 -4.67
C GLY A 26 -14.52 -25.40 -3.80
N PHE A 27 -13.46 -26.03 -4.34
CA PHE A 27 -12.55 -26.80 -3.50
C PHE A 27 -11.70 -25.87 -2.64
N GLU A 28 -11.74 -26.09 -1.34
CA GLU A 28 -10.96 -25.34 -0.39
C GLU A 28 -9.49 -25.80 -0.42
N PRO A 29 -8.51 -24.89 -0.47
CA PRO A 29 -7.11 -25.26 -0.35
C PRO A 29 -6.80 -25.75 1.07
N GLU A 30 -5.79 -26.59 1.21
CA GLU A 30 -5.38 -27.15 2.51
C GLU A 30 -4.81 -26.07 3.46
N ASN A 31 -4.24 -24.99 2.91
CA ASN A 31 -3.50 -23.98 3.66
C ASN A 31 -4.34 -22.75 4.10
N ILE A 32 -5.58 -22.96 4.51
CA ILE A 32 -6.50 -21.87 4.90
C ILE A 32 -5.92 -20.98 6.00
N ASP A 33 -5.34 -21.59 7.02
CA ASP A 33 -4.79 -20.86 8.16
C ASP A 33 -3.65 -19.93 7.73
N GLU A 34 -2.78 -20.38 6.83
CA GLU A 34 -1.71 -19.56 6.26
C GLU A 34 -2.28 -18.39 5.44
N MET A 35 -3.30 -18.64 4.62
CA MET A 35 -3.95 -17.58 3.83
C MET A 35 -4.64 -16.53 4.72
N VAL A 36 -5.30 -16.96 5.80
CA VAL A 36 -5.92 -16.03 6.77
C VAL A 36 -4.85 -15.21 7.50
N ARG A 37 -3.75 -15.84 7.92
CA ARG A 37 -2.61 -15.14 8.53
C ARG A 37 -2.00 -14.13 7.57
N GLY A 38 -1.77 -14.52 6.31
CA GLY A 38 -1.26 -13.63 5.27
C GLY A 38 -2.18 -12.42 5.03
N ARG A 39 -3.50 -12.63 5.01
CA ARG A 39 -4.49 -11.54 4.88
C ARG A 39 -4.43 -10.55 6.04
N LYS A 40 -4.41 -11.05 7.27
CA LYS A 40 -4.27 -10.20 8.48
C LYS A 40 -2.98 -9.39 8.48
N GLN A 41 -1.88 -10.01 8.02
CA GLN A 41 -0.60 -9.32 7.90
C GLN A 41 -0.65 -8.20 6.85
N HIS A 42 -1.27 -8.44 5.69
CA HIS A 42 -1.47 -7.41 4.67
C HIS A 42 -2.35 -6.27 5.16
N GLU A 43 -3.45 -6.57 5.86
CA GLU A 43 -4.30 -5.55 6.47
C GLU A 43 -3.51 -4.68 7.44
N ARG A 44 -2.82 -5.30 8.42
CA ARG A 44 -1.98 -4.58 9.39
C ARG A 44 -0.92 -3.70 8.71
N HIS A 45 -0.28 -4.22 7.66
CA HIS A 45 0.69 -3.45 6.90
C HIS A 45 0.06 -2.23 6.20
N GLY A 46 -1.14 -2.39 5.63
CA GLY A 46 -1.91 -1.31 5.04
C GLY A 46 -2.15 -0.15 6.01
N TRP A 47 -2.55 -0.46 7.26
CA TRP A 47 -2.70 0.57 8.31
C TRP A 47 -1.39 1.29 8.62
N SER A 48 -0.28 0.57 8.73
CA SER A 48 1.04 1.19 8.98
C SER A 48 1.49 2.11 7.84
N SER A 49 1.13 1.77 6.59
CA SER A 49 1.49 2.57 5.42
C SER A 49 0.81 3.94 5.41
N LEU A 50 -0.40 4.06 5.97
CA LEU A 50 -1.10 5.34 6.08
C LEU A 50 -0.40 6.28 7.05
N ALA A 51 0.03 5.78 8.21
CA ALA A 51 0.76 6.57 9.20
C ALA A 51 2.09 7.12 8.65
N VAL A 52 2.81 6.29 7.89
CA VAL A 52 4.05 6.71 7.20
C VAL A 52 3.74 7.78 6.15
N GLY A 53 2.64 7.66 5.41
CA GLY A 53 2.20 8.68 4.45
C GLY A 53 1.98 10.05 5.10
N TRP A 54 1.26 10.08 6.21
CA TRP A 54 1.01 11.32 6.97
C TRP A 54 2.29 11.93 7.54
N LEU A 55 3.17 11.11 8.12
CA LEU A 55 4.45 11.60 8.66
C LEU A 55 5.33 12.21 7.55
N ARG A 56 5.36 11.60 6.37
CA ARG A 56 6.09 12.14 5.20
C ARG A 56 5.49 13.45 4.72
N ALA A 57 4.16 13.54 4.62
CA ALA A 57 3.49 14.79 4.24
C ALA A 57 3.81 15.93 5.22
N PHE A 58 3.78 15.65 6.52
CA PHE A 58 4.14 16.61 7.56
C PHE A 58 5.62 17.04 7.47
N ALA A 59 6.54 16.10 7.23
CA ALA A 59 7.95 16.40 7.04
C ALA A 59 8.18 17.33 5.84
N TYR A 60 7.54 17.05 4.70
CA TYR A 60 7.63 17.92 3.52
C TYR A 60 7.05 19.31 3.79
N PHE A 61 5.91 19.39 4.49
CA PHE A 61 5.32 20.67 4.89
C PHE A 61 6.31 21.51 5.70
N LEU A 62 6.93 20.93 6.74
CA LEU A 62 7.91 21.64 7.57
C LEU A 62 9.14 22.11 6.77
N ILE A 63 9.67 21.28 5.87
CA ILE A 63 10.80 21.65 5.01
C ILE A 63 10.43 22.84 4.11
N ILE A 64 9.26 22.79 3.47
CA ILE A 64 8.79 23.87 2.59
C ILE A 64 8.59 25.16 3.39
N SER A 65 7.98 25.09 4.58
CA SER A 65 7.83 26.25 5.45
C SER A 65 9.17 26.84 5.88
N ALA A 66 10.15 26.01 6.23
CA ALA A 66 11.48 26.47 6.61
C ALA A 66 12.20 27.18 5.45
N ILE A 67 12.14 26.60 4.24
CA ILE A 67 12.70 27.24 3.03
C ILE A 67 12.01 28.57 2.78
N PHE A 68 10.68 28.62 2.85
CA PHE A 68 9.91 29.84 2.62
C PHE A 68 10.30 30.96 3.60
N LEU A 69 10.38 30.66 4.89
CA LEU A 69 10.80 31.62 5.91
C LEU A 69 12.25 32.08 5.69
N ALA A 70 13.16 31.17 5.37
CA ALA A 70 14.54 31.51 5.06
C ALA A 70 14.65 32.44 3.83
N THR A 71 13.83 32.20 2.80
CA THR A 71 13.81 33.07 1.61
C THR A 71 13.27 34.46 1.93
N ILE A 72 12.23 34.57 2.78
CA ILE A 72 11.70 35.87 3.23
C ILE A 72 12.79 36.65 3.97
N GLU A 73 13.44 36.03 4.95
CA GLU A 73 14.47 36.66 5.76
C GLU A 73 15.64 37.15 4.91
N LEU A 74 16.14 36.28 4.00
CA LEU A 74 17.23 36.64 3.10
C LEU A 74 16.84 37.79 2.16
N THR A 75 15.60 37.82 1.69
CA THR A 75 15.10 38.91 0.82
C THR A 75 15.01 40.23 1.58
N LEU A 76 14.53 40.21 2.83
CA LEU A 76 14.47 41.41 3.68
C LEU A 76 15.87 41.97 3.96
N GLN A 77 16.85 41.12 4.26
CA GLN A 77 18.24 41.54 4.47
C GLN A 77 18.91 42.14 3.24
N PHE A 78 18.49 41.76 2.03
CA PHE A 78 19.03 42.31 0.78
C PHE A 78 18.38 43.62 0.33
N ILE A 79 17.15 43.89 0.79
CA ILE A 79 16.39 45.09 0.41
C ILE A 79 16.58 46.24 1.42
N GLN A 80 16.85 45.92 2.69
CA GLN A 80 17.22 46.90 3.73
C GLN A 80 18.70 47.30 3.65
#